data_AF-A0A6A1X420-F1
#
_entry.id   AF-A0A6A1X420-F1
#
_cell.length_a   1.000
_cell.length_b   1.000
_cell.length_c   1.000
_cell.angle_alpha   90.00
_cell.angle_beta   90.00
_cell.angle_gamma   90.00
#
_symmetry.space_group_name_H-M   'P 1'
#
loop_
_entity.id
_entity.type
_entity.pdbx_description
1 polymer ?
#
loop_
_entity_poly.entity_id
_entity_poly.type
_entity_poly.pdbx_seq_one_letter_code
_entity_poly.pdbx_strand_id
1 'polypeptide(L)'
;MNTNEIDKLSFAKAHALFETGDIDRIEVGTVKGLCDIHRYLFDGLYRFAEQVRTLNIVKGNFRFANCMYLDVILKKRLGMVIDWQNVDKVLYLQAMERSPINDLGLRTLLHQRLTNQVDDREVIFKGITQSYY
;
A
#
# COMPACT_ATOMS: atom_id res chain seq x y z
N MET A 1 -8.85 18.56 -12.12
CA MET A 1 -9.21 17.39 -11.30
C MET A 1 -8.97 17.75 -9.85
N ASN A 2 -9.97 17.56 -8.98
CA ASN A 2 -9.80 17.78 -7.55
C ASN A 2 -9.25 16.51 -6.86
N THR A 3 -8.81 16.62 -5.60
CA THR A 3 -8.20 15.51 -4.85
C THR A 3 -9.12 14.28 -4.76
N ASN A 4 -10.43 14.48 -4.57
CA ASN A 4 -11.40 13.39 -4.46
C ASN A 4 -11.58 12.63 -5.79
N GLU A 5 -11.52 13.32 -6.92
CA GLU A 5 -11.54 12.71 -8.26
C GLU A 5 -10.27 11.90 -8.52
N ILE A 6 -9.11 12.42 -8.10
CA ILE A 6 -7.83 11.72 -8.21
C ILE A 6 -7.80 10.46 -7.35
N ASP A 7 -8.30 10.55 -6.11
CA ASP A 7 -8.38 9.40 -5.19
C ASP A 7 -9.29 8.30 -5.78
N LYS A 8 -10.46 8.68 -6.35
CA LYS A 8 -11.36 7.72 -7.02
C LYS A 8 -10.72 7.03 -8.23
N LEU A 9 -10.02 7.78 -9.07
CA LEU A 9 -9.37 7.22 -10.27
C LEU A 9 -8.17 6.34 -9.91
N SER A 10 -7.36 6.76 -8.94
CA SER A 10 -6.24 5.95 -8.46
C SER A 10 -6.71 4.69 -7.72
N PHE A 11 -7.86 4.73 -7.03
CA PHE A 11 -8.50 3.55 -6.47
C PHE A 11 -8.92 2.55 -7.56
N ALA A 12 -9.59 3.01 -8.62
CA ALA A 12 -9.95 2.15 -9.75
C ALA A 12 -8.71 1.53 -10.42
N LYS A 13 -7.61 2.28 -10.55
CA LYS A 13 -6.33 1.77 -11.04
C LYS A 13 -5.72 0.72 -10.10
N ALA A 14 -5.82 0.89 -8.79
CA ALA A 14 -5.37 -0.13 -7.83
C ALA A 14 -6.14 -1.44 -8.02
N HIS A 15 -7.46 -1.39 -8.17
CA HIS A 15 -8.26 -2.57 -8.50
C HIS A 15 -7.78 -3.25 -9.79
N ALA A 16 -7.59 -2.46 -10.86
CA ALA A 16 -7.12 -3.00 -12.14
C ALA A 16 -5.74 -3.65 -12.05
N LEU A 17 -4.83 -3.11 -11.25
CA LEU A 17 -3.47 -3.66 -11.06
C LEU A 17 -3.49 -5.10 -10.52
N PHE A 18 -4.41 -5.39 -9.62
CA PHE A 18 -4.58 -6.75 -9.06
C PHE A 18 -5.42 -7.64 -9.96
N GLU A 19 -6.52 -7.14 -10.53
CA GLU A 19 -7.40 -7.90 -11.42
C GLU A 19 -6.71 -8.42 -12.68
N THR A 20 -5.81 -7.62 -13.25
CA THR A 20 -5.06 -7.97 -14.47
C THR A 20 -3.88 -8.89 -14.20
N GLY A 21 -3.48 -9.07 -12.93
CA GLY A 21 -2.25 -9.76 -12.56
C GLY A 21 -0.97 -8.98 -12.87
N ASP A 22 -1.08 -7.70 -13.27
CA ASP A 22 0.09 -6.86 -13.56
C ASP A 22 0.97 -6.67 -12.31
N ILE A 23 0.37 -6.77 -11.11
CA ILE A 23 1.10 -6.73 -9.85
C ILE A 23 2.20 -7.80 -9.74
N ASP A 24 2.00 -8.97 -10.33
CA ASP A 24 2.95 -10.09 -10.25
C ASP A 24 4.17 -9.89 -11.17
N ARG A 25 4.06 -8.95 -12.12
CA ARG A 25 5.14 -8.58 -13.06
C ARG A 25 6.09 -7.53 -12.48
N ILE A 26 5.71 -6.92 -11.36
CA ILE A 26 6.48 -5.84 -10.74
C ILE A 26 7.62 -6.42 -9.89
N GLU A 27 8.78 -5.78 -9.97
CA GLU A 27 9.95 -6.18 -9.19
C GLU A 27 9.71 -5.96 -7.70
N VAL A 28 9.86 -7.02 -6.90
CA VAL A 28 9.54 -6.96 -5.48
C VAL A 28 10.75 -6.58 -4.64
N GLY A 29 10.57 -5.63 -3.73
CA GLY A 29 11.59 -5.21 -2.77
C GLY A 29 12.64 -4.25 -3.33
N THR A 30 12.39 -3.65 -4.50
CA THR A 30 13.28 -2.66 -5.12
C THR A 30 12.61 -1.30 -5.24
N VAL A 31 13.43 -0.25 -5.32
CA VAL A 31 12.96 1.11 -5.59
C VAL A 31 12.30 1.20 -6.98
N LYS A 32 12.79 0.42 -7.94
CA LYS A 32 12.20 0.35 -9.29
C LYS A 32 10.77 -0.17 -9.24
N GLY A 33 10.52 -1.29 -8.54
CA GLY A 33 9.16 -1.79 -8.36
C GLY A 33 8.25 -0.83 -7.60
N LEU A 34 8.82 -0.11 -6.62
CA LEU A 34 8.15 0.99 -5.93
C LEU A 34 7.71 2.09 -6.90
N CYS A 35 8.58 2.52 -7.80
CA CYS A 35 8.24 3.48 -8.86
C CYS A 35 7.21 2.92 -9.85
N ASP A 36 7.31 1.65 -10.21
CA ASP A 36 6.41 0.98 -11.16
C ASP A 36 4.96 0.94 -10.66
N ILE A 37 4.72 0.59 -9.38
CA ILE A 37 3.37 0.65 -8.79
C ILE A 37 2.90 2.10 -8.67
N HIS A 38 3.76 3.02 -8.23
CA HIS A 38 3.39 4.43 -8.11
C HIS A 38 2.96 5.02 -9.46
N ARG A 39 3.67 4.66 -10.55
CA ARG A 39 3.24 4.95 -11.91
C ARG A 39 1.85 4.41 -12.16
N TYR A 40 1.65 3.11 -11.98
CA TYR A 40 0.40 2.46 -12.35
C TYR A 40 -0.81 3.15 -11.72
N LEU A 41 -0.70 3.50 -10.44
CA LEU A 41 -1.75 4.16 -9.67
C LEU A 41 -2.00 5.61 -10.06
N PHE A 42 -0.95 6.37 -10.40
CA PHE A 42 -1.01 7.83 -10.49
C PHE A 42 -0.65 8.43 -11.85
N ASP A 43 -0.30 7.60 -12.83
CA ASP A 43 0.01 8.06 -14.18
C ASP A 43 -1.20 8.77 -14.79
N GLY A 44 -0.96 9.92 -15.44
CA GLY A 44 -2.00 10.83 -15.90
C GLY A 44 -2.80 11.55 -14.80
N LEU A 45 -2.61 11.24 -13.51
CA LEU A 45 -3.29 11.90 -12.39
C LEU A 45 -2.39 12.92 -11.68
N TYR A 46 -1.11 12.60 -11.52
CA TYR A 46 -0.09 13.50 -10.99
C TYR A 46 1.08 13.61 -11.96
N ARG A 47 1.58 14.84 -12.16
CA ARG A 47 2.75 15.13 -13.01
C ARG A 47 4.05 14.44 -12.54
N PHE A 48 4.08 13.98 -11.29
CA PHE A 48 5.23 13.35 -10.66
C PHE A 48 5.09 11.83 -10.52
N ALA A 49 4.14 11.18 -11.22
CA ALA A 49 4.13 9.72 -11.33
C ALA A 49 5.52 9.22 -11.80
N GLU A 50 5.98 8.06 -11.28
CA GLU A 50 7.35 7.50 -11.44
C GLU A 50 8.51 8.22 -10.74
N GLN A 51 8.37 9.49 -10.38
CA GLN A 51 9.49 10.24 -9.81
C GLN A 51 9.71 9.88 -8.34
N VAL A 52 10.94 9.50 -7.99
CA VAL A 52 11.36 9.45 -6.58
C VAL A 52 11.24 10.86 -6.04
N ARG A 53 10.34 11.02 -5.07
CA ARG A 53 10.02 12.32 -4.50
C ARG A 53 11.27 12.90 -3.84
N THR A 54 11.54 14.17 -4.09
CA THR A 54 12.60 14.94 -3.40
C THR A 54 12.07 15.74 -2.21
N LEU A 55 10.75 15.76 -2.02
CA LEU A 55 10.05 16.48 -0.96
C LEU A 55 9.17 15.52 -0.16
N ASN A 56 9.15 15.69 1.17
CA ASN A 56 8.23 14.97 2.05
C ASN A 56 6.80 15.43 1.77
N ILE A 57 5.89 14.48 1.52
CA ILE A 57 4.46 14.77 1.43
C ILE A 57 3.76 14.25 2.67
N VAL A 58 2.90 15.09 3.23
CA VAL A 58 1.97 14.74 4.29
C VAL A 58 0.56 14.99 3.74
N LYS A 59 -0.31 13.98 3.74
CA LYS A 59 -1.76 14.18 3.57
C LYS A 59 -2.36 14.01 4.96
N GLY A 60 -2.76 15.13 5.59
CA GLY A 60 -3.13 15.13 7.01
C GLY A 60 -1.91 14.96 7.93
N ASN A 61 -1.82 13.86 8.68
CA ASN A 61 -0.69 13.50 9.54
C ASN A 61 0.15 12.32 9.00
N PHE A 62 -0.16 11.80 7.80
CA PHE A 62 0.43 10.54 7.32
C PHE A 62 1.59 10.74 6.34
N ARG A 63 2.70 10.01 6.57
CA ARG A 63 3.82 9.85 5.64
C ARG A 63 3.66 8.53 4.88
N PHE A 64 3.66 8.59 3.55
CA PHE A 64 3.29 7.45 2.71
C PHE A 64 4.45 6.49 2.40
N ALA A 65 4.28 5.23 2.80
CA ALA A 65 4.57 4.06 1.95
C ALA A 65 3.23 3.31 1.81
N ASN A 66 2.77 3.02 0.59
CA ASN A 66 1.47 2.38 0.38
C ASN A 66 1.48 0.94 0.95
N CYS A 67 0.42 0.51 1.63
CA CYS A 67 0.33 -0.83 2.21
C CYS A 67 0.43 -1.95 1.15
N MET A 68 0.03 -1.67 -0.10
CA MET A 68 0.17 -2.59 -1.24
C MET A 68 1.63 -3.04 -1.44
N TYR A 69 2.62 -2.18 -1.15
CA TYR A 69 4.03 -2.55 -1.25
C TYR A 69 4.43 -3.60 -0.21
N LEU A 70 3.90 -3.45 1.00
CA LEU A 70 4.21 -4.36 2.08
C LEU A 70 3.66 -5.75 1.78
N ASP A 71 2.42 -5.84 1.29
CA ASP A 71 1.81 -7.12 0.93
C ASP A 71 2.53 -7.84 -0.19
N VAL A 72 2.99 -7.11 -1.23
CA VAL A 72 3.77 -7.70 -2.32
C VAL A 72 5.10 -8.29 -1.83
N ILE A 73 5.77 -7.58 -0.91
CA ILE A 73 7.02 -8.07 -0.29
C ILE A 73 6.75 -9.30 0.58
N LEU A 74 5.71 -9.27 1.41
CA LEU A 74 5.35 -10.37 2.29
C LEU A 74 4.88 -11.60 1.50
N LYS A 75 4.08 -11.42 0.45
CA LYS A 75 3.62 -12.51 -0.43
C LYS A 75 4.81 -13.23 -1.04
N LYS A 76 5.77 -12.48 -1.60
CA LYS A 76 6.94 -13.09 -2.25
C LYS A 76 7.92 -13.74 -1.26
N ARG A 77 8.13 -13.13 -0.09
CA ARG A 77 9.13 -13.62 0.88
C ARG A 77 8.60 -14.69 1.83
N LEU A 78 7.32 -14.61 2.21
CA LEU A 78 6.71 -15.42 3.26
C LEU A 78 5.48 -16.21 2.76
N GLY A 79 4.95 -15.93 1.57
CA GLY A 79 3.69 -16.52 1.13
C GLY A 79 2.49 -16.05 1.97
N MET A 80 2.58 -14.86 2.57
CA MET A 80 1.55 -14.29 3.44
C MET A 80 1.30 -12.82 3.08
N VAL A 81 0.10 -12.32 3.36
CA VAL A 81 -0.28 -10.91 3.23
C VAL A 81 -0.87 -10.41 4.55
N ILE A 82 -0.97 -9.10 4.73
CA ILE A 82 -1.66 -8.53 5.89
C ILE A 82 -3.15 -8.46 5.61
N ASP A 83 -3.94 -8.99 6.54
CA ASP A 83 -5.37 -8.81 6.55
C ASP A 83 -5.74 -7.43 7.13
N TRP A 84 -5.65 -6.41 6.27
CA TRP A 84 -5.91 -5.01 6.63
C TRP A 84 -7.32 -4.75 7.14
N GLN A 85 -8.29 -5.62 6.84
CA GLN A 85 -9.67 -5.49 7.37
C GLN A 85 -9.69 -5.59 8.90
N ASN A 86 -8.72 -6.28 9.48
CA ASN A 86 -8.59 -6.54 10.90
C ASN A 86 -7.49 -5.69 11.56
N VAL A 87 -6.93 -4.72 10.83
CA VAL A 87 -5.95 -3.75 11.36
C VAL A 87 -6.69 -2.48 11.78
N ASP A 88 -6.66 -2.19 13.08
CA ASP A 88 -7.24 -0.94 13.60
C ASP A 88 -6.46 0.27 13.06
N LYS A 89 -7.18 1.22 12.46
CA LYS A 89 -6.60 2.40 11.81
C LYS A 89 -5.87 3.31 12.81
N VAL A 90 -6.42 3.51 14.01
CA VAL A 90 -5.82 4.39 15.02
C VAL A 90 -4.53 3.77 15.54
N LEU A 91 -4.55 2.47 15.86
CA LEU A 91 -3.36 1.75 16.29
C LEU A 91 -2.29 1.70 15.21
N TYR A 92 -2.68 1.50 13.95
CA TYR A 92 -1.75 1.52 12.82
C TYR A 92 -1.06 2.89 12.67
N LEU A 93 -1.82 3.98 12.70
CA LEU A 93 -1.27 5.33 12.59
C LEU A 93 -0.33 5.66 13.75
N GLN A 94 -0.72 5.33 14.99
CA GLN A 94 0.13 5.51 16.17
C GLN A 94 1.42 4.69 16.09
N ALA A 95 1.33 3.44 15.60
CA ALA A 95 2.48 2.58 15.42
C ALA A 95 3.43 3.11 14.33
N MET A 96 2.88 3.62 13.22
CA MET A 96 3.64 4.24 12.14
C MET A 96 4.37 5.50 12.60
N GLU A 97 3.73 6.37 13.39
CA GLU A 97 4.36 7.57 13.96
C GLU A 97 5.55 7.24 14.86
N ARG A 98 5.46 6.14 15.62
CA ARG A 98 6.53 5.67 16.51
C ARG A 98 7.61 4.87 15.81
N SER A 99 7.33 4.28 14.65
CA SER A 99 8.23 3.38 13.92
C SER A 99 9.64 3.92 13.62
N PRO A 100 9.89 5.23 13.40
CA PRO A 100 11.25 5.74 13.23
C PRO A 100 12.12 5.63 14.49
N ILE A 101 11.48 5.54 15.67
CA ILE A 101 12.14 5.41 16.98
C ILE A 101 12.10 3.95 17.44
N ASN A 102 10.95 3.29 17.29
CA ASN A 102 10.76 1.88 17.68
C ASN A 102 9.66 1.24 16.82
N ASP A 103 10.02 0.20 16.06
CA ASP A 103 9.15 -0.52 15.14
C ASP A 103 8.42 -1.72 15.79
N LEU A 104 8.73 -2.09 17.04
CA LEU A 104 8.15 -3.27 17.71
C LEU A 104 6.62 -3.24 17.73
N GLY A 105 6.02 -2.09 18.03
CA GLY A 105 4.57 -1.94 18.05
C GLY A 105 3.94 -2.19 16.67
N LEU A 106 4.56 -1.64 15.61
CA LEU A 106 4.10 -1.83 14.23
C LEU A 106 4.25 -3.30 13.81
N ARG A 107 5.40 -3.92 14.10
CA ARG A 107 5.65 -5.33 13.78
C ARG A 107 4.67 -6.25 14.51
N THR A 108 4.40 -5.99 15.78
CA THR A 108 3.48 -6.80 16.58
C THR A 108 2.05 -6.71 16.03
N LEU A 109 1.59 -5.50 15.74
CA LEU A 109 0.27 -5.24 15.16
C LEU A 109 0.09 -5.97 13.83
N LEU A 110 1.07 -5.84 12.92
CA LEU A 110 0.99 -6.43 11.58
C LEU A 110 1.18 -7.96 11.62
N HIS A 111 2.08 -8.47 12.45
CA HIS A 111 2.34 -9.90 12.55
C HIS A 111 1.10 -10.69 13.02
N GLN A 112 0.32 -10.12 13.94
CA GLN A 112 -0.95 -10.70 14.41
C GLN A 112 -2.05 -10.73 13.35
N ARG A 113 -1.84 -10.10 12.19
CA ARG A 113 -2.80 -9.98 11.09
C ARG A 113 -2.28 -10.58 9.79
N LEU A 114 -1.22 -11.38 9.86
CA LEU A 114 -0.76 -12.14 8.69
C LEU A 114 -1.76 -13.25 8.36
N THR A 115 -2.05 -13.39 7.06
CA THR A 115 -2.89 -14.45 6.51
C THR A 115 -2.19 -15.10 5.31
N ASN A 116 -2.42 -16.40 5.11
CA ASN A 116 -1.96 -17.14 3.93
C ASN A 116 -2.95 -17.05 2.75
N GLN A 117 -4.05 -16.29 2.91
CA GLN A 117 -5.06 -16.05 1.87
C GLN A 117 -4.56 -15.00 0.85
N VAL A 118 -3.43 -15.29 0.21
CA VAL A 118 -2.67 -14.34 -0.64
C VAL A 118 -3.26 -14.10 -2.03
N ASP A 119 -4.19 -14.96 -2.46
CA ASP A 119 -4.91 -14.87 -3.73
C ASP A 119 -6.42 -14.66 -3.50
N ASP A 120 -6.83 -14.46 -2.24
CA ASP A 120 -8.21 -14.20 -1.90
C ASP A 120 -8.58 -12.77 -2.31
N ARG A 121 -9.53 -12.65 -3.24
CA ARG A 121 -9.98 -11.37 -3.80
C ARG A 121 -10.61 -10.47 -2.74
N GLU A 122 -11.31 -11.05 -1.77
CA GLU A 122 -11.97 -10.29 -0.72
C GLU A 122 -10.93 -9.65 0.21
N VAL A 123 -9.91 -10.40 0.62
CA VAL A 123 -8.78 -9.90 1.43
C VAL A 123 -8.07 -8.76 0.70
N ILE A 124 -7.75 -8.95 -0.58
CA ILE A 124 -7.06 -7.94 -1.40
C ILE A 124 -7.91 -6.67 -1.55
N PHE A 125 -9.17 -6.78 -1.98
CA PHE A 125 -10.00 -5.60 -2.26
C PHE A 125 -10.43 -4.85 -1.01
N LYS A 126 -10.68 -5.56 0.10
CA LYS A 126 -10.90 -4.89 1.39
C LYS A 126 -9.64 -4.17 1.87
N GLY A 127 -8.46 -4.75 1.65
CA GLY A 127 -7.20 -4.08 1.96
C GLY A 127 -6.97 -2.82 1.15
N ILE A 128 -7.24 -2.85 -0.17
CA ILE A 128 -7.19 -1.66 -1.02
C ILE A 128 -8.21 -0.63 -0.52
N THR A 129 -9.44 -1.03 -0.22
CA THR A 129 -10.48 -0.12 0.31
C THR A 129 -10.02 0.58 1.59
N GLN A 130 -9.48 -0.18 2.54
CA GLN A 130 -8.98 0.36 3.80
C GLN A 130 -7.78 1.31 3.59
N SER A 131 -6.95 1.10 2.57
CA SER A 131 -5.82 1.98 2.27
C SER A 131 -6.22 3.37 1.78
N TYR A 132 -7.41 3.50 1.19
CA TYR A 132 -7.88 4.75 0.58
C TYR A 132 -8.81 5.55 1.51
N TYR A 133 -9.23 4.98 2.63
CA TYR A 133 -10.15 5.58 3.59
C TYR A 133 -9.44 6.08 4.85
#